data_AF-A0A847BDA6-F1
#
_entry.id   AF-A0A847BDA6-F1
#
_cell.length_a   1.000
_cell.length_b   1.000
_cell.length_c   1.000
_cell.angle_alpha   90.00
_cell.angle_beta   90.00
_cell.angle_gamma   90.00
#
_symmetry.space_group_name_H-M   'P 1'
#
loop_
_entity.id
_entity.type
_entity.pdbx_description
1 polymer ?
#
loop_
_entity_poly.entity_id
_entity_poly.type
_entity_poly.pdbx_seq_one_letter_code
_entity_poly.pdbx_strand_id
1 'polypeptide(L)'
;SMGGVLMAMAAEHAPERFRCVVMLDPPLMLGVDAWSMKIAKRFGFIDRVTPAGKSKGRRAVWPDREAMASHLGRRGLFRRFTPEALLDYVEGGTRLREDGSVELLYDPAIETEVFRHLPDHLSRLPRRLKVPFAVLVGSDSDLITLRRRRRLTAHGIALDVVPGTHMFPMEHPEETRQALLSMVDRLLAEGE
;
A
#
# COMPACT_ATOMS: atom_id res chain seq x y z
N SER A 1 0.53 -1.92 -0.57
CA SER A 1 -0.49 -1.35 0.30
C SER A 1 -1.90 -1.58 -0.26
N MET A 2 -2.89 -0.75 0.10
CA MET A 2 -4.31 -0.90 -0.27
C MET A 2 -4.56 -1.03 -1.78
N GLY A 3 -3.82 -0.31 -2.61
CA GLY A 3 -3.96 -0.40 -4.08
C GLY A 3 -3.83 -1.83 -4.61
N GLY A 4 -2.91 -2.64 -4.06
CA GLY A 4 -2.75 -4.04 -4.45
C GLY A 4 -3.97 -4.90 -4.08
N VAL A 5 -4.59 -4.62 -2.92
CA VAL A 5 -5.84 -5.27 -2.51
C VAL A 5 -6.99 -4.91 -3.46
N LEU A 6 -7.12 -3.62 -3.81
CA LEU A 6 -8.15 -3.15 -4.74
C LEU A 6 -7.98 -3.79 -6.13
N MET A 7 -6.75 -3.88 -6.63
CA MET A 7 -6.47 -4.53 -7.92
C MET A 7 -6.76 -6.04 -7.88
N ALA A 8 -6.46 -6.71 -6.77
CA ALA A 8 -6.82 -8.12 -6.60
C ALA A 8 -8.35 -8.33 -6.55
N MET A 9 -9.10 -7.44 -5.90
CA MET A 9 -10.58 -7.46 -5.93
C MET A 9 -11.14 -7.17 -7.33
N ALA A 10 -10.54 -6.21 -8.05
CA ALA A 10 -10.93 -5.91 -9.42
C ALA A 10 -10.69 -7.10 -10.35
N ALA A 11 -9.55 -7.79 -10.21
CA ALA A 11 -9.23 -8.99 -10.96
C ALA A 11 -10.08 -10.20 -10.56
N GLU A 12 -10.52 -10.30 -9.31
CA GLU A 12 -11.53 -11.29 -8.91
C GLU A 12 -12.89 -11.03 -9.59
N HIS A 13 -13.29 -9.76 -9.70
CA HIS A 13 -14.57 -9.36 -10.26
C HIS A 13 -14.63 -9.47 -11.80
N ALA A 14 -13.55 -9.07 -12.48
CA ALA A 14 -13.45 -9.03 -13.94
C ALA A 14 -12.13 -9.68 -14.42
N PRO A 15 -11.94 -11.00 -14.21
CA PRO A 15 -10.67 -11.68 -14.48
C PRO A 15 -10.20 -11.56 -15.94
N GLU A 16 -11.12 -11.47 -16.90
CA GLU A 16 -10.84 -11.30 -18.32
C GLU A 16 -10.12 -9.99 -18.66
N ARG A 17 -10.11 -9.00 -17.75
CA ARG A 17 -9.42 -7.72 -17.92
C ARG A 17 -7.99 -7.71 -17.40
N PHE A 18 -7.55 -8.80 -16.77
CA PHE A 18 -6.25 -8.88 -16.12
C PHE A 18 -5.48 -10.09 -16.63
N ARG A 19 -4.23 -9.89 -17.03
CA ARG A 19 -3.32 -11.01 -17.34
C ARG A 19 -2.67 -11.57 -16.08
N CYS A 20 -2.34 -10.69 -15.14
CA CYS A 20 -1.79 -11.06 -13.83
C CYS A 20 -1.94 -9.90 -12.84
N VAL A 21 -1.69 -10.16 -11.54
CA VAL A 21 -1.66 -9.13 -10.48
C VAL A 21 -0.41 -9.28 -9.62
N VAL A 22 0.43 -8.24 -9.58
CA VAL A 22 1.55 -8.17 -8.62
C VAL A 22 1.21 -7.15 -7.54
N MET A 23 1.11 -7.60 -6.29
CA MET A 23 0.78 -6.75 -5.16
C MET A 23 2.04 -6.35 -4.38
N LEU A 24 2.28 -5.04 -4.27
CA LEU A 24 3.41 -4.51 -3.49
C LEU A 24 2.99 -4.35 -2.03
N ASP A 25 3.54 -5.15 -1.12
CA ASP A 25 3.26 -5.21 0.32
C ASP A 25 1.80 -4.90 0.69
N PRO A 26 0.83 -5.69 0.19
CA PRO A 26 -0.58 -5.48 0.45
C PRO A 26 -0.92 -5.82 1.92
N PRO A 27 -1.89 -5.12 2.55
CA PRO A 27 -2.43 -5.53 3.82
C PRO A 27 -3.35 -6.75 3.63
N LEU A 28 -2.81 -7.86 3.13
CA LEU A 28 -3.52 -9.13 3.00
C LEU A 28 -3.81 -9.67 4.40
N MET A 29 -4.97 -9.30 4.91
CA MET A 29 -5.48 -9.73 6.20
C MET A 29 -5.95 -11.18 6.10
N LEU A 30 -5.02 -12.13 6.15
CA LEU A 30 -5.32 -13.56 6.12
C LEU A 30 -5.50 -14.10 7.54
N GLY A 31 -6.72 -14.51 7.90
CA GLY A 31 -7.01 -15.23 9.16
C GLY A 31 -7.15 -14.35 10.39
N VAL A 32 -6.43 -14.67 11.48
CA VAL A 32 -6.61 -14.07 12.83
C VAL A 32 -6.50 -12.55 12.89
N ASP A 33 -5.72 -11.95 11.99
CA ASP A 33 -5.57 -10.49 11.86
C ASP A 33 -6.84 -9.80 11.30
N ALA A 34 -7.60 -10.48 10.43
CA ALA A 34 -8.90 -9.98 9.97
C ALA A 34 -9.94 -10.01 11.10
N TRP A 35 -9.78 -10.94 12.05
CA TRP A 35 -10.67 -11.07 13.20
C TRP A 35 -10.42 -9.97 14.24
N SER A 36 -9.16 -9.63 14.53
CA SER A 36 -8.82 -8.50 15.39
C SER A 36 -9.25 -7.15 14.81
N MET A 37 -9.17 -6.97 13.47
CA MET A 37 -9.72 -5.79 12.80
C MET A 37 -11.25 -5.72 12.93
N LYS A 38 -11.97 -6.83 12.73
CA LYS A 38 -13.43 -6.89 12.92
C LYS A 38 -13.85 -6.53 14.35
N ILE A 39 -13.06 -6.94 15.34
CA ILE A 39 -13.25 -6.57 16.75
C ILE A 39 -12.95 -5.07 16.94
N ALA A 40 -11.83 -4.56 16.44
CA ALA A 40 -11.49 -3.13 16.52
C ALA A 40 -12.57 -2.24 15.88
N LYS A 41 -13.16 -2.68 14.76
CA LYS A 41 -14.32 -2.05 14.12
C LYS A 41 -15.57 -2.08 15.00
N ARG A 42 -15.88 -3.24 15.57
CA ARG A 42 -17.07 -3.44 16.41
C ARG A 42 -17.03 -2.61 17.71
N PHE A 43 -15.85 -2.36 18.25
CA PHE A 43 -15.66 -1.65 19.53
C PHE A 43 -15.20 -0.18 19.39
N GLY A 44 -15.17 0.39 18.18
CA GLY A 44 -14.87 1.82 17.97
C GLY A 44 -13.38 2.20 18.13
N PHE A 45 -12.47 1.23 18.15
CA PHE A 45 -11.01 1.47 18.26
C PHE A 45 -10.31 1.53 16.89
N ILE A 46 -11.06 1.66 15.79
CA ILE A 46 -10.55 1.73 14.41
C ILE A 46 -9.42 2.74 14.26
N ASP A 47 -9.57 3.94 14.84
CA ASP A 47 -8.60 5.02 14.68
C ASP A 47 -7.24 4.71 15.34
N ARG A 48 -7.18 3.78 16.31
CA ARG A 48 -5.92 3.32 16.94
C ARG A 48 -5.24 2.19 16.18
N VAL A 49 -5.97 1.45 15.35
CA VAL A 49 -5.50 0.23 14.67
C VAL A 49 -5.28 0.45 13.17
N THR A 50 -5.98 1.42 12.58
CA THR A 50 -5.84 1.81 11.17
C THR A 50 -5.03 3.11 11.04
N PRO A 51 -4.52 3.44 9.84
CA PRO A 51 -3.86 4.73 9.61
C PRO A 51 -4.77 5.95 9.83
N ALA A 52 -6.09 5.77 9.96
CA ALA A 52 -7.08 6.83 10.17
C ALA A 52 -6.71 7.79 11.32
N GLY A 53 -6.21 7.28 12.45
CA GLY A 53 -5.79 8.13 13.57
C GLY A 53 -4.57 9.00 13.26
N LYS A 54 -3.68 8.57 12.36
CA LYS A 54 -2.54 9.37 11.88
C LYS A 54 -2.93 10.37 10.78
N SER A 55 -4.05 10.14 10.10
CA SER A 55 -4.61 11.03 9.07
C SER A 55 -5.58 12.07 9.62
N LYS A 56 -6.21 11.81 10.78
CA LYS A 56 -7.14 12.74 11.42
C LYS A 56 -6.47 14.08 11.76
N GLY A 57 -7.01 15.17 11.20
CA GLY A 57 -6.48 16.52 11.40
C GLY A 57 -5.13 16.77 10.72
N ARG A 58 -4.77 15.96 9.71
CA ARG A 58 -3.56 16.21 8.92
C ARG A 58 -3.64 17.59 8.29
N ARG A 59 -2.53 18.31 8.37
CA ARG A 59 -2.34 19.59 7.67
C ARG A 59 -2.64 19.39 6.18
N ALA A 60 -3.54 20.19 5.62
CA ALA A 60 -3.90 20.15 4.21
C ALA A 60 -3.20 21.22 3.37
N VAL A 61 -2.61 22.23 4.02
CA VAL A 61 -2.04 23.43 3.38
C VAL A 61 -0.65 23.74 3.93
N TRP A 62 0.31 24.03 3.07
CA TRP A 62 1.66 24.48 3.42
C TRP A 62 2.01 25.79 2.72
N PRO A 63 2.97 26.56 3.25
CA PRO A 63 3.42 27.81 2.62
C PRO A 63 3.96 27.62 1.20
N ASP A 64 4.61 26.49 0.93
CA ASP A 64 5.15 26.10 -0.37
C ASP A 64 5.48 24.59 -0.38
N ARG A 65 5.93 24.07 -1.53
CA ARG A 65 6.32 22.65 -1.69
C ARG A 65 7.54 22.27 -0.85
N GLU A 66 8.50 23.18 -0.68
CA GLU A 66 9.74 22.92 0.07
C GLU A 66 9.45 22.72 1.56
N ALA A 67 8.58 23.57 2.13
CA ALA A 67 8.08 23.46 3.49
C ALA A 67 7.33 22.15 3.72
N MET A 68 6.57 21.68 2.73
CA MET A 68 5.91 20.37 2.78
C MET A 68 6.93 19.23 2.75
N ALA A 69 7.88 19.24 1.81
CA ALA A 69 8.92 18.22 1.68
C ALA A 69 9.76 18.12 2.96
N SER A 70 10.22 19.24 3.49
CA SER A 70 10.97 19.33 4.76
C SER A 70 10.15 18.79 5.95
N HIS A 71 8.85 19.08 6.00
CA HIS A 71 7.97 18.54 7.02
C HIS A 71 7.83 17.02 6.91
N LEU A 72 7.54 16.51 5.71
CA LEU A 72 7.30 15.10 5.45
C LEU A 72 8.56 14.27 5.65
N GLY A 73 9.73 14.72 5.17
CA GLY A 73 11.00 14.00 5.31
C GLY A 73 11.40 13.71 6.77
N ARG A 74 10.88 14.49 7.73
CA ARG A 74 11.10 14.24 9.17
C ARG A 74 10.11 13.22 9.76
N ARG A 75 9.05 12.85 9.05
CA ARG A 75 8.03 11.91 9.51
C ARG A 75 8.43 10.47 9.16
N GLY A 76 8.19 9.55 10.09
CA GLY A 76 8.65 8.17 9.98
C GLY A 76 8.27 7.44 8.69
N LEU A 77 7.10 7.71 8.09
CA LEU A 77 6.66 7.06 6.86
C LEU A 77 7.47 7.49 5.63
N PHE A 78 7.87 8.76 5.55
CA PHE A 78 8.54 9.35 4.39
C PHE A 78 10.06 9.47 4.58
N ARG A 79 10.55 9.27 5.81
CA ARG A 79 11.95 9.50 6.20
C ARG A 79 12.98 8.74 5.35
N ARG A 80 12.58 7.61 4.76
CA ARG A 80 13.45 6.75 3.94
C ARG A 80 13.20 6.88 2.44
N PHE A 81 12.29 7.76 2.02
CA PHE A 81 12.08 7.99 0.59
C PHE A 81 13.37 8.51 -0.04
N THR A 82 13.60 8.19 -1.31
CA THR A 82 14.60 8.92 -2.09
C THR A 82 14.19 10.40 -2.20
N PRO A 83 15.15 11.32 -2.39
CA PRO A 83 14.83 12.73 -2.61
C PRO A 83 13.82 12.94 -3.75
N GLU A 84 13.99 12.21 -4.85
CA GLU A 84 13.13 12.27 -6.03
C GLU A 84 11.72 11.78 -5.72
N ALA A 85 11.58 10.63 -5.06
CA ALA A 85 10.27 10.09 -4.70
C ALA A 85 9.49 11.02 -3.73
N LEU A 86 10.20 11.71 -2.83
CA LEU A 86 9.58 12.69 -1.95
C LEU A 86 9.11 13.94 -2.72
N LEU A 87 9.92 14.43 -3.66
CA LEU A 87 9.54 15.55 -4.51
C LEU A 87 8.34 15.21 -5.40
N ASP A 88 8.36 14.06 -6.06
CA ASP A 88 7.26 13.56 -6.88
C ASP A 88 5.98 13.39 -6.06
N TYR A 89 6.08 12.90 -4.82
CA TYR A 89 4.94 12.80 -3.91
C TYR A 89 4.34 14.16 -3.58
N VAL A 90 5.17 15.17 -3.30
CA VAL A 90 4.72 16.54 -2.99
C VAL A 90 4.09 17.18 -4.23
N GLU A 91 4.73 17.04 -5.38
CA GLU A 91 4.25 17.60 -6.64
C GLU A 91 2.93 16.96 -7.08
N GLY A 92 2.87 15.63 -7.15
CA GLY A 92 1.68 14.90 -7.57
C GLY A 92 0.56 14.93 -6.52
N GLY A 93 0.87 15.22 -5.26
CA GLY A 93 -0.09 15.28 -4.17
C GLY A 93 -0.68 16.66 -3.91
N THR A 94 -0.17 17.73 -4.55
CA THR A 94 -0.58 19.11 -4.26
C THR A 94 -0.88 19.96 -5.49
N ARG A 95 -1.69 21.00 -5.29
CA ARG A 95 -1.88 22.11 -6.23
C ARG A 95 -1.40 23.42 -5.61
N LEU A 96 -0.91 24.32 -6.47
CA LEU A 96 -0.56 25.69 -6.09
C LEU A 96 -1.84 26.53 -5.97
N ARG A 97 -1.86 27.43 -4.98
CA ARG A 97 -2.90 28.43 -4.76
C ARG A 97 -2.42 29.80 -5.23
N GLU A 98 -3.35 30.73 -5.37
CA GLU A 98 -3.08 32.10 -5.85
C GLU A 98 -2.13 32.88 -4.93
N ASP A 99 -2.14 32.57 -3.63
CA ASP A 99 -1.27 33.19 -2.62
C ASP A 99 0.14 32.55 -2.54
N GLY A 100 0.45 31.62 -3.45
CA GLY A 100 1.73 30.88 -3.47
C GLY A 100 1.77 29.68 -2.54
N SER A 101 0.75 29.48 -1.69
CA SER A 101 0.64 28.29 -0.83
C SER A 101 0.29 27.03 -1.62
N VAL A 102 0.52 25.86 -1.02
CA VAL A 102 0.18 24.57 -1.64
C VAL A 102 -0.82 23.81 -0.81
N GLU A 103 -1.72 23.11 -1.48
CA GLU A 103 -2.80 22.35 -0.87
C GLU A 103 -2.87 20.93 -1.42
N LEU A 104 -3.21 19.97 -0.56
CA LEU A 104 -3.47 18.60 -0.98
C LEU A 104 -4.58 18.52 -2.03
N LEU A 105 -4.41 17.68 -3.03
CA LEU A 105 -5.44 17.39 -4.04
C LEU A 105 -6.62 16.58 -3.51
N TYR A 106 -6.48 16.01 -2.31
CA TYR A 106 -7.47 15.18 -1.66
C TYR A 106 -7.83 15.74 -0.29
N ASP A 107 -9.07 15.52 0.13
CA ASP A 107 -9.52 15.84 1.47
C ASP A 107 -9.00 14.78 2.46
N PRO A 108 -8.20 15.16 3.48
CA PRO A 108 -7.74 14.24 4.53
C PRO A 108 -8.89 13.55 5.30
N ALA A 109 -10.07 14.16 5.36
CA ALA A 109 -11.24 13.52 5.96
C ALA A 109 -11.71 12.32 5.14
N ILE A 110 -11.71 12.42 3.81
CA ILE A 110 -12.02 11.30 2.92
C ILE A 110 -10.97 10.19 3.06
N GLU A 111 -9.68 10.53 3.10
CA GLU A 111 -8.61 9.56 3.33
C GLU A 111 -8.82 8.79 4.64
N THR A 112 -9.20 9.52 5.70
CA THR A 112 -9.53 8.93 7.01
C THR A 112 -10.68 7.93 6.88
N GLU A 113 -11.77 8.29 6.19
CA GLU A 113 -12.92 7.39 5.97
C GLU A 113 -12.54 6.14 5.16
N VAL A 114 -11.69 6.27 4.13
CA VAL A 114 -11.17 5.13 3.37
C VAL A 114 -10.46 4.15 4.31
N PHE A 115 -9.61 4.65 5.21
CA PHE A 115 -8.92 3.80 6.19
C PHE A 115 -9.86 3.16 7.23
N ARG A 116 -10.99 3.81 7.58
CA ARG A 116 -11.99 3.22 8.49
C ARG A 116 -12.75 2.05 7.86
N HIS A 117 -12.95 2.11 6.54
CA HIS A 117 -13.76 1.14 5.79
C HIS A 117 -12.93 0.07 5.07
N LEU A 118 -11.69 -0.16 5.49
CA LEU A 118 -10.81 -1.19 4.92
C LEU A 118 -11.52 -2.56 4.84
N PRO A 119 -11.49 -3.24 3.68
CA PRO A 119 -12.16 -4.52 3.51
C PRO A 119 -11.62 -5.60 4.47
N ASP A 120 -12.51 -6.28 5.18
CA ASP A 120 -12.20 -7.29 6.20
C ASP A 120 -12.64 -8.72 5.81
N HIS A 121 -13.06 -8.90 4.56
CA HIS A 121 -13.56 -10.17 4.01
C HIS A 121 -12.59 -10.82 3.00
N LEU A 122 -11.33 -10.36 2.97
CA LEU A 122 -10.35 -10.75 1.95
C LEU A 122 -9.61 -12.07 2.23
N SER A 123 -9.92 -12.75 3.34
CA SER A 123 -9.25 -13.99 3.72
C SER A 123 -9.40 -15.11 2.69
N ARG A 124 -10.44 -15.04 1.84
CA ARG A 124 -10.70 -15.99 0.74
C ARG A 124 -10.21 -15.51 -0.62
N LEU A 125 -9.77 -14.26 -0.74
CA LEU A 125 -9.38 -13.64 -1.99
C LEU A 125 -8.32 -14.46 -2.75
N PRO A 126 -7.24 -14.97 -2.12
CA PRO A 126 -6.24 -15.78 -2.83
C PRO A 126 -6.80 -17.07 -3.45
N ARG A 127 -7.90 -17.62 -2.91
CA ARG A 127 -8.56 -18.82 -3.47
C ARG A 127 -9.55 -18.52 -4.58
N ARG A 128 -9.99 -17.26 -4.71
CA ARG A 128 -11.02 -16.85 -5.67
C ARG A 128 -10.44 -16.15 -6.89
N LEU A 129 -9.22 -15.60 -6.80
CA LEU A 129 -8.52 -15.09 -7.98
C LEU A 129 -8.31 -16.21 -9.00
N LYS A 130 -8.69 -15.91 -10.24
CA LYS A 130 -8.52 -16.80 -11.40
C LYS A 130 -7.38 -16.40 -12.33
N VAL A 131 -6.69 -15.31 -12.00
CA VAL A 131 -5.53 -14.83 -12.76
C VAL A 131 -4.25 -15.08 -11.95
N PRO A 132 -3.10 -15.33 -12.61
CA PRO A 132 -1.81 -15.42 -11.95
C PRO A 132 -1.55 -14.20 -11.05
N PHE A 133 -1.08 -14.43 -9.83
CA PHE A 133 -0.78 -13.32 -8.93
C PHE A 133 0.39 -13.63 -8.00
N ALA A 134 1.05 -12.56 -7.57
CA ALA A 134 2.16 -12.64 -6.64
C ALA A 134 2.25 -11.42 -5.73
N VAL A 135 3.15 -11.51 -4.75
CA VAL A 135 3.40 -10.45 -3.77
C VAL A 135 4.88 -10.07 -3.78
N LEU A 136 5.18 -8.76 -3.81
CA LEU A 136 6.51 -8.24 -3.46
C LEU A 136 6.46 -7.66 -2.05
N VAL A 137 7.45 -7.97 -1.22
CA VAL A 137 7.48 -7.56 0.20
C VAL A 137 8.80 -6.89 0.55
N GLY A 138 8.76 -5.73 1.22
CA GLY A 138 9.96 -5.11 1.76
C GLY A 138 10.64 -5.98 2.83
N SER A 139 11.96 -6.12 2.80
CA SER A 139 12.77 -6.88 3.76
C SER A 139 12.40 -6.58 5.21
N ASP A 140 12.17 -5.31 5.50
CA ASP A 140 11.91 -4.72 6.81
C ASP A 140 10.47 -4.18 6.92
N SER A 141 9.53 -4.76 6.16
CA SER A 141 8.11 -4.43 6.29
C SER A 141 7.53 -4.94 7.62
N ASP A 142 6.93 -4.02 8.37
CA ASP A 142 6.12 -4.32 9.56
C ASP A 142 4.72 -4.86 9.20
N LEU A 143 4.29 -4.75 7.94
CA LEU A 143 2.97 -5.18 7.49
C LEU A 143 2.94 -6.68 7.15
N ILE A 144 3.79 -7.13 6.23
CA ILE A 144 4.01 -8.56 5.96
C ILE A 144 5.31 -9.00 6.65
N THR A 145 5.19 -9.33 7.93
CA THR A 145 6.26 -9.87 8.76
C THR A 145 6.73 -11.25 8.27
N LEU A 146 7.92 -11.70 8.70
CA LEU A 146 8.45 -13.04 8.35
C LEU A 146 7.45 -14.17 8.62
N ARG A 147 6.69 -14.11 9.73
CA ARG A 147 5.64 -15.09 10.04
C ARG A 147 4.53 -15.09 8.99
N ARG A 148 4.11 -13.90 8.52
CA ARG A 148 3.10 -13.76 7.46
C ARG A 148 3.65 -14.22 6.12
N ARG A 149 4.91 -13.92 5.78
CA ARG A 149 5.58 -14.41 4.55
C ARG A 149 5.55 -15.94 4.47
N ARG A 150 5.99 -16.61 5.55
CA ARG A 150 5.95 -18.09 5.64
C ARG A 150 4.55 -18.65 5.45
N ARG A 151 3.53 -17.95 5.97
CA ARG A 151 2.13 -18.36 5.79
C ARG A 151 1.67 -18.20 4.34
N LEU A 152 2.01 -17.10 3.68
CA LEU A 152 1.69 -16.86 2.27
C LEU A 152 2.28 -17.94 1.37
N THR A 153 3.59 -18.21 1.52
CA THR A 153 4.26 -19.26 0.74
C THR A 153 3.72 -20.65 1.04
N ALA A 154 3.38 -20.97 2.31
CA ALA A 154 2.72 -22.23 2.65
C ALA A 154 1.32 -22.39 2.02
N HIS A 155 0.67 -21.29 1.61
CA HIS A 155 -0.58 -21.33 0.85
C HIS A 155 -0.35 -21.30 -0.67
N GLY A 156 0.89 -21.47 -1.14
CA GLY A 156 1.24 -21.50 -2.57
C GLY A 156 1.26 -20.13 -3.24
N ILE A 157 1.29 -19.04 -2.47
CA ILE A 157 1.34 -17.68 -3.04
C ILE A 157 2.79 -17.34 -3.40
N ALA A 158 3.03 -17.05 -4.68
CA ALA A 158 4.31 -16.56 -5.17
C ALA A 158 4.69 -15.24 -4.47
N LEU A 159 5.92 -15.17 -3.95
CA LEU A 159 6.38 -14.05 -3.14
C LEU A 159 7.88 -13.85 -3.30
N ASP A 160 8.29 -12.61 -3.59
CA ASP A 160 9.68 -12.19 -3.56
C ASP A 160 9.89 -11.05 -2.55
N VAL A 161 11.13 -10.89 -2.10
CA VAL A 161 11.53 -9.87 -1.12
C VAL A 161 12.39 -8.82 -1.81
N VAL A 162 12.08 -7.54 -1.54
CA VAL A 162 12.78 -6.35 -2.05
C VAL A 162 13.39 -5.60 -0.86
N PRO A 163 14.55 -4.92 -0.98
CA PRO A 163 15.08 -4.09 0.10
C PRO A 163 14.08 -3.02 0.55
N GLY A 164 14.06 -2.72 1.86
CA GLY A 164 13.26 -1.64 2.42
C GLY A 164 12.03 -2.10 3.20
N THR A 165 11.14 -1.17 3.49
CA THR A 165 10.03 -1.37 4.43
C THR A 165 8.69 -1.47 3.71
N HIS A 166 7.57 -1.12 4.37
CA HIS A 166 6.29 -1.03 3.69
C HIS A 166 6.32 -0.07 2.49
N MET A 167 7.14 0.98 2.60
CA MET A 167 7.28 2.00 1.58
C MET A 167 8.43 1.71 0.60
N PHE A 168 8.90 0.46 0.51
CA PHE A 168 10.00 0.05 -0.36
C PHE A 168 9.95 0.57 -1.81
N PRO A 169 8.78 0.76 -2.48
CA PRO A 169 8.76 1.33 -3.82
C PRO A 169 9.29 2.76 -3.90
N MET A 170 9.21 3.51 -2.79
CA MET A 170 9.68 4.89 -2.67
C MET A 170 11.08 4.97 -2.02
N GLU A 171 11.51 3.91 -1.35
CA GLU A 171 12.83 3.81 -0.69
C GLU A 171 13.89 3.22 -1.64
N HIS A 172 13.48 2.24 -2.46
CA HIS A 172 14.31 1.46 -3.39
C HIS A 172 13.60 1.31 -4.75
N PRO A 173 13.41 2.41 -5.50
CA PRO A 173 12.58 2.41 -6.71
C PRO A 173 13.12 1.51 -7.82
N GLU A 174 14.44 1.45 -8.00
CA GLU A 174 15.06 0.66 -9.07
C GLU A 174 15.00 -0.84 -8.77
N GLU A 175 15.33 -1.26 -7.56
CA GLU A 175 15.21 -2.64 -7.12
C GLU A 175 13.74 -3.10 -7.14
N THR A 176 12.81 -2.21 -6.78
CA THR A 176 11.37 -2.47 -6.89
C THR A 176 10.95 -2.67 -8.34
N ARG A 177 11.41 -1.81 -9.26
CA ARG A 177 11.12 -1.91 -10.70
C ARG A 177 11.61 -3.23 -11.26
N GLN A 178 12.86 -3.60 -10.96
CA GLN A 178 13.45 -4.85 -11.43
C GLN A 178 12.67 -6.06 -10.92
N ALA A 179 12.39 -6.12 -9.61
CA ALA A 179 11.61 -7.21 -9.02
C ALA A 179 10.18 -7.29 -9.59
N LEU A 180 9.54 -6.15 -9.85
CA LEU A 180 8.21 -6.11 -10.45
C LEU A 180 8.21 -6.66 -11.86
N LEU A 181 9.14 -6.23 -12.71
CA LEU A 181 9.24 -6.69 -14.10
C LEU A 181 9.54 -8.20 -14.15
N SER A 182 10.53 -8.67 -13.39
CA SER A 182 10.85 -10.10 -13.33
C SER A 182 9.67 -10.95 -12.82
N MET A 183 8.91 -10.44 -11.85
CA MET A 183 7.71 -11.11 -11.36
C MET A 183 6.61 -11.18 -12.43
N VAL A 184 6.37 -10.08 -13.16
CA VAL A 184 5.39 -10.05 -14.25
C VAL A 184 5.77 -11.04 -15.34
N ASP A 185 7.03 -11.06 -15.77
CA ASP A 185 7.51 -11.98 -16.80
C ASP A 185 7.30 -13.44 -16.38
N ARG A 186 7.63 -13.80 -15.13
CA ARG A 186 7.38 -15.13 -14.58
C ARG A 186 5.89 -15.50 -14.58
N LEU A 187 5.03 -14.60 -14.09
CA LEU A 187 3.58 -14.88 -14.02
C LEU A 187 2.93 -15.03 -15.39
N LEU A 188 3.42 -14.31 -16.40
CA LEU A 188 2.91 -14.43 -17.77
C LEU A 188 3.41 -15.71 -18.45
N ALA A 189 4.65 -16.12 -18.19
CA ALA A 189 5.20 -17.38 -18.73
C ALA A 189 4.52 -18.63 -18.15
N GLU A 190 3.99 -18.56 -16.92
CA GLU A 190 3.23 -19.65 -16.29
C GLU A 190 1.77 -19.74 -16.79
N GLY A 191 1.27 -18.70 -17.45
CA GLY A 191 -0.12 -18.59 -17.92
C GLY A 191 -0.33 -18.94 -19.40
N GLU A 192 0.75 -19.15 -20.17
CA GLU A 192 0.75 -19.68 -21.54
C GLU A 192 0.81 -21.22 -21.54
#